data_AF-A0A2D7VWB4-F1
#
_entry.id   AF-A0A2D7VWB4-F1
#
_cell.length_a   1.000
_cell.length_b   1.000
_cell.length_c   1.000
_cell.angle_alpha   90.00
_cell.angle_beta   90.00
_cell.angle_gamma   90.00
#
_symmetry.space_group_name_H-M   'P 1'
#
loop_
_entity.id
_entity.type
_entity.pdbx_description
1 polymer ?
#
loop_
_entity_poly.entity_id
_entity_poly.type
_entity_poly.pdbx_seq_one_letter_code
_entity_poly.pdbx_strand_id
1 'polypeptide(L)' 'IKHLGRARAKRGMFEGDLEEGELEIGQIAGLIHDIKPAAVIVKDIISEFESAKKEVTNL' A
#
# COMPACT_ATOMS: atom_id res chain seq x y z
N ILE A 1 -19.16 12.92 -10.92
CA ILE A 1 -18.60 12.08 -9.85
C ILE A 1 -19.51 12.24 -8.64
N LYS A 2 -20.40 11.27 -8.41
CA LYS A 2 -21.34 11.23 -7.28
C LYS A 2 -20.49 11.09 -6.02
N HIS A 3 -20.42 12.15 -5.22
CA HIS A 3 -19.59 12.21 -4.02
C HIS A 3 -19.84 10.98 -3.15
N LEU A 4 -18.81 10.16 -3.00
CA LEU A 4 -18.73 9.07 -2.02
C LEU A 4 -19.23 9.64 -0.68
N GLY A 5 -20.10 8.89 0.00
CA GLY A 5 -20.85 9.37 1.16
C GLY A 5 -19.94 10.09 2.14
N ARG A 6 -20.24 11.36 2.44
CA ARG A 6 -19.46 12.22 3.34
C ARG A 6 -18.97 11.39 4.55
N ALA A 7 -17.65 11.40 4.79
CA ALA A 7 -16.96 10.74 5.89
C ALA A 7 -16.79 9.20 5.84
N ARG A 8 -17.28 8.48 4.83
CA ARG A 8 -17.09 7.01 4.76
C ARG A 8 -15.62 6.58 4.70
N ALA A 9 -14.80 7.29 3.94
CA ALA A 9 -13.35 7.06 3.90
C ALA A 9 -12.69 7.21 5.28
N LYS A 10 -13.09 8.22 6.06
CA LYS A 10 -12.59 8.40 7.43
C LYS A 10 -13.04 7.24 8.34
N ARG A 11 -14.30 6.82 8.26
CA ARG A 11 -14.82 5.72 9.09
C ARG A 11 -14.08 4.40 8.81
N GLY A 12 -13.84 4.08 7.54
CA GLY A 12 -13.07 2.90 7.17
C GLY A 12 -11.60 3.01 7.57
N MET A 13 -10.90 4.07 7.11
CA MET A 13 -9.44 4.17 7.26
C MET A 13 -8.97 4.54 8.68
N PHE A 14 -9.71 5.39 9.39
CA PHE A 14 -9.30 5.91 10.70
C PHE A 14 -10.04 5.23 11.86
N GLU A 15 -11.33 4.95 11.69
CA GLU A 15 -12.18 4.42 12.77
C GLU A 15 -12.32 2.88 12.70
N GLY A 16 -11.87 2.23 11.61
CA GLY A 16 -11.84 0.78 11.47
C GLY A 16 -13.19 0.14 11.19
N ASP A 17 -14.16 0.91 10.68
CA ASP A 17 -15.50 0.43 10.32
C ASP A 17 -15.46 -0.36 9.01
N LEU A 18 -15.48 -1.70 9.10
CA LEU A 18 -15.41 -2.61 7.96
C LEU A 18 -16.76 -2.87 7.28
N GLU A 19 -17.88 -2.47 7.91
CA GLU A 19 -19.25 -2.72 7.41
C GLU A 19 -19.78 -1.50 6.66
N GLU A 20 -19.68 -0.32 7.28
CA GLU A 20 -20.26 0.94 6.80
C GLU A 20 -19.21 1.99 6.39
N GLY A 21 -17.93 1.68 6.60
CA GLY A 21 -16.78 2.47 6.16
C GLY A 21 -16.34 2.12 4.74
N GLU A 22 -15.48 2.97 4.19
CA GLU A 22 -14.84 2.76 2.89
C GLU A 22 -13.33 2.65 3.09
N LEU A 23 -12.75 1.56 2.57
CA LEU A 23 -11.32 1.32 2.58
C LEU A 23 -10.73 1.62 1.21
N GLU A 24 -9.92 2.67 1.13
CA GLU A 24 -9.17 3.02 -0.08
C GLU A 24 -7.87 2.21 -0.13
N ILE A 25 -7.92 1.02 -0.74
CA ILE A 25 -6.75 0.17 -0.99
C ILE A 25 -6.67 -0.26 -2.45
N GLY A 26 -5.45 -0.30 -3.00
CA GLY A 26 -5.20 -0.81 -4.35
C GLY A 26 -4.97 -2.32 -4.37
N GLN A 27 -4.97 -2.92 -5.57
CA GLN A 27 -4.74 -4.37 -5.75
C GLN A 27 -3.42 -4.86 -5.15
N ILE A 28 -2.40 -4.00 -5.10
CA ILE A 28 -1.08 -4.29 -4.54
C ILE A 28 -1.14 -4.66 -3.05
N ALA A 29 -2.21 -4.30 -2.33
CA ALA A 29 -2.38 -4.66 -0.93
C ALA A 29 -2.24 -6.18 -0.66
N GLY A 30 -2.60 -7.04 -1.62
CA GLY A 30 -2.42 -8.50 -1.51
C GLY A 30 -0.98 -8.98 -1.48
N LEU A 31 0.00 -8.11 -1.79
CA LEU A 31 1.44 -8.42 -1.71
C LEU A 31 2.07 -7.96 -0.39
N ILE A 32 1.34 -7.22 0.45
CA ILE A 32 1.84 -6.66 1.71
C ILE A 32 1.53 -7.64 2.84
N HIS A 33 2.58 -8.27 3.38
CA HIS A 33 2.47 -9.29 4.43
C HIS A 33 3.03 -8.81 5.79
N ASP A 34 3.75 -7.69 5.80
CA ASP A 34 4.42 -7.15 6.98
C ASP A 34 4.17 -5.64 7.12
N ILE A 35 4.06 -5.19 8.37
CA ILE A 35 4.02 -3.76 8.71
C ILE A 35 5.45 -3.32 9.02
N LYS A 36 6.00 -2.42 8.20
CA LYS A 36 7.38 -1.93 8.31
C LYS A 36 7.42 -0.43 8.57
N PRO A 37 8.43 0.10 9.30
CA PRO A 37 8.68 1.54 9.35
C PRO A 37 8.92 2.10 7.94
N ALA A 38 8.46 3.32 7.67
CA ALA A 38 8.55 3.94 6.34
C ALA A 38 9.99 3.96 5.78
N ALA A 39 10.98 4.22 6.64
CA ALA A 39 12.39 4.22 6.25
C ALA A 39 12.87 2.85 5.74
N VAL A 40 12.35 1.76 6.33
CA VAL A 40 12.68 0.39 5.90
C VAL A 40 12.02 0.10 4.56
N ILE A 41 10.75 0.49 4.36
CA ILE A 41 10.04 0.30 3.08
C ILE A 41 10.83 0.95 1.93
N VAL A 42 11.23 2.20 2.08
CA VAL A 42 11.97 2.93 1.04
C VAL A 42 13.33 2.28 0.78
N LYS A 43 14.04 1.88 1.85
CA LYS A 43 15.34 1.20 1.73
C LYS A 43 15.21 -0.13 0.97
N ASP A 44 14.20 -0.94 1.32
CA ASP A 44 13.95 -2.24 0.70
C ASP A 44 13.63 -2.07 -0.80
N ILE A 45 12.75 -1.12 -1.16
CA ILE A 45 12.41 -0.83 -2.56
C ILE A 45 13.65 -0.49 -3.40
N ILE A 46 14.52 0.39 -2.89
CA ILE A 46 15.74 0.78 -3.62
C ILE A 46 16.72 -0.39 -3.71
N SER A 47 16.88 -1.15 -2.63
CA SER A 47 17.76 -2.32 -2.61
C SER A 47 17.30 -3.40 -3.59
N GLU A 48 16.01 -3.71 -3.61
CA GLU A 48 15.41 -4.70 -4.52
C GLU A 48 15.53 -4.24 -5.98
N PHE A 49 15.29 -2.96 -6.26
CA PHE A 49 15.48 -2.38 -7.59
C PHE A 49 16.94 -2.54 -8.09
N GLU A 50 17.93 -2.19 -7.27
CA GLU A 50 19.35 -2.31 -7.66
C GLU A 50 19.77 -3.77 -7.86
N SER A 51 19.21 -4.71 -7.08
CA SER A 51 19.41 -6.14 -7.30
C SER A 51 18.80 -6.60 -8.62
N ALA A 52 17.53 -6.29 -8.87
CA ALA A 52 16.85 -6.66 -10.11
C ALA A 52 17.53 -6.07 -11.36
N LYS A 53 18.01 -4.83 -11.27
CA LYS A 53 18.77 -4.17 -12.35
C LYS A 53 20.05 -4.95 -12.69
N LYS A 54 20.79 -5.43 -11.68
CA LYS A 54 21.99 -6.24 -11.90
C LYS A 54 21.66 -7.60 -12.51
N GLU A 55 20.60 -8.24 -12.04
CA GLU A 55 20.13 -9.51 -12.60
C GLU A 55 19.81 -9.37 -14.09
N VAL A 56 19.06 -8.33 -14.47
CA VAL A 56 18.73 -8.06 -15.89
C VAL A 56 19.96 -7.72 -16.72
N THR A 57 20.97 -7.07 -16.15
CA THR A 57 22.22 -6.75 -16.86
C THR A 57 23.11 -7.97 -17.08
N ASN A 58 22.95 -9.01 -16.26
CA ASN A 58 23.73 -10.25 -16.33
C ASN A 58 23.04 -11.37 -17.13
N LEU A 59 21.86 -11.10 -17.70
CA LEU A 59 21.15 -11.96 -18.66
C LEU A 59 21.64 -11.72 -20.09
#